data_AF-B2VEA4-F1
#
_entry.id   AF-B2VEA4-F1
#
_cell.length_a   1.000
_cell.length_b   1.000
_cell.length_c   1.000
_cell.angle_alpha   90.00
_cell.angle_beta   90.00
_cell.angle_gamma   90.00
#
_symmetry.space_group_name_H-M   'P 1'
#
loop_
_entity.id
_entity.type
_entity.pdbx_description
1 polymer ?
#
loop_
_entity_poly.entity_id
_entity_poly.type
_entity_poly.pdbx_seq_one_letter_code
_entity_poly.pdbx_strand_id
1 'polypeptide(L)'
;MHISWKSQKGSSHKNNNDYVAIRANGNHFTAVIVDSSDKGKASRRLAEHWAKTLLTSYIKQEHGSVLTLLKDIHRTLIPDYLTESASYTLIDIDLKDRSGEIVYVGDCRLGKSNHCNINWVNEPHIMVNTFPELDESYACFLTRVLKARRFTLPDQLNFSWHHGEVLLLCTDGYWRPHSDNQGLNHDDASALEVRPDAPDFTLTVDSDCDNFYFIT
;
A
#
# COMPACT_ATOMS: atom_id res chain seq x y z
N MET A 1 9.29 18.38 -0.92
CA MET A 1 8.85 17.00 -0.66
C MET A 1 9.78 16.02 -1.36
N HIS A 2 10.35 15.05 -0.63
CA HIS A 2 11.14 13.97 -1.24
C HIS A 2 10.34 12.67 -1.17
N ILE A 3 10.16 12.01 -2.31
CA ILE A 3 9.49 10.71 -2.45
C ILE A 3 10.52 9.69 -2.93
N SER A 4 10.56 8.53 -2.28
CA SER A 4 11.42 7.41 -2.65
C SER A 4 10.58 6.14 -2.70
N TRP A 5 10.51 5.50 -3.87
CA TRP A 5 9.99 4.15 -4.01
C TRP A 5 11.14 3.16 -4.08
N LYS A 6 11.18 2.21 -3.16
CA LYS A 6 12.07 1.05 -3.21
C LYS A 6 11.24 -0.21 -3.30
N SER A 7 11.54 -1.10 -4.25
CA SER A 7 10.82 -2.36 -4.39
C SER A 7 11.70 -3.45 -4.98
N GLN A 8 11.70 -4.61 -4.33
CA GLN A 8 12.51 -5.75 -4.72
C GLN A 8 11.67 -7.02 -4.58
N LYS A 9 11.77 -7.92 -5.56
CA LYS A 9 11.01 -9.16 -5.67
C LYS A 9 11.30 -10.20 -4.58
N GLY A 10 12.52 -10.23 -4.07
CA GLY A 10 13.04 -11.39 -3.35
C GLY A 10 13.58 -12.50 -4.25
N SER A 11 14.54 -13.24 -3.72
CA SER A 11 15.08 -14.44 -4.36
C SER A 11 14.09 -15.60 -4.39
N SER A 12 13.12 -15.65 -3.47
CA SER A 12 12.08 -16.68 -3.35
C SER A 12 10.92 -16.53 -4.34
N HIS A 13 10.70 -15.33 -4.90
CA HIS A 13 9.53 -15.05 -5.73
C HIS A 13 9.84 -15.10 -7.22
N LYS A 14 8.81 -15.48 -8.00
CA LYS A 14 8.91 -15.55 -9.46
C LYS A 14 8.88 -14.15 -10.07
N ASN A 15 8.01 -13.28 -9.57
CA ASN A 15 7.82 -11.92 -10.04
C ASN A 15 7.62 -10.99 -8.83
N ASN A 16 8.03 -9.74 -8.98
CA ASN A 16 7.60 -8.68 -8.08
C ASN A 16 6.16 -8.31 -8.45
N ASN A 17 5.22 -8.59 -7.54
CA ASN A 17 3.80 -8.35 -7.75
C ASN A 17 3.31 -7.10 -7.00
N ASP A 18 4.22 -6.38 -6.36
CA ASP A 18 3.91 -5.12 -5.70
C ASP A 18 3.83 -4.00 -6.72
N TYR A 19 3.00 -3.01 -6.45
CA TYR A 19 2.86 -1.83 -7.30
C TYR A 19 2.53 -0.60 -6.46
N VAL A 20 3.05 0.56 -6.86
CA VAL A 20 2.64 1.84 -6.29
C VAL A 20 2.24 2.84 -7.37
N ALA A 21 1.12 3.52 -7.14
CA ALA A 21 0.66 4.65 -7.93
C ALA A 21 0.59 5.89 -7.05
N ILE A 22 1.16 7.02 -7.50
CA ILE A 22 1.22 8.25 -6.71
C ILE A 22 0.82 9.49 -7.52
N ARG A 23 0.32 10.50 -6.81
CA ARG A 23 0.12 11.87 -7.31
C ARG A 23 0.59 12.85 -6.24
N ALA A 24 1.33 13.87 -6.66
CA ALA A 24 1.70 15.00 -5.81
C ALA A 24 1.27 16.29 -6.49
N ASN A 25 0.40 17.08 -5.85
CA ASN A 25 -0.07 18.36 -6.39
C ASN A 25 -0.10 19.43 -5.30
N GLY A 26 0.91 20.30 -5.30
CA GLY A 26 1.00 21.42 -4.37
C GLY A 26 0.92 20.97 -2.92
N ASN A 27 -0.24 21.17 -2.30
CA ASN A 27 -0.50 20.84 -0.89
C ASN A 27 -1.12 19.46 -0.66
N HIS A 28 -1.36 18.67 -1.70
CA HIS A 28 -1.94 17.33 -1.58
C HIS A 28 -1.02 16.25 -2.13
N PHE A 29 -1.06 15.10 -1.47
CA PHE A 29 -0.40 13.89 -1.92
C PHE A 29 -1.35 12.70 -1.76
N THR A 30 -1.44 11.90 -2.81
CA THR A 30 -2.28 10.70 -2.83
C THR A 30 -1.46 9.53 -3.34
N ALA A 31 -1.55 8.38 -2.70
CA ALA A 31 -0.85 7.17 -3.12
C ALA A 31 -1.71 5.93 -2.95
N VAL A 32 -1.55 4.96 -3.85
CA VAL A 32 -2.11 3.62 -3.73
C VAL A 32 -0.95 2.64 -3.83
N ILE A 33 -0.69 1.90 -2.75
CA ILE A 33 0.18 0.73 -2.77
C ILE A 33 -0.68 -0.53 -2.87
N VAL A 34 -0.19 -1.52 -3.61
CA VAL A 34 -0.84 -2.81 -3.77
C VAL A 34 0.21 -3.90 -3.69
N ASP A 35 -0.11 -4.95 -2.96
CA ASP A 35 0.66 -6.19 -2.82
C ASP A 35 -0.22 -7.33 -3.31
N SER A 36 0.19 -8.03 -4.36
CA SER A 36 -0.64 -9.06 -5.00
C SER A 36 -0.03 -10.45 -4.83
N SER A 37 -0.84 -11.39 -4.40
CA SER A 37 -0.39 -12.76 -4.06
C SER A 37 0.18 -13.50 -5.26
N ASP A 38 1.14 -14.39 -5.04
CA ASP A 38 1.72 -15.26 -6.10
C ASP A 38 0.82 -16.38 -6.64
N LYS A 39 -0.41 -16.53 -6.13
CA LYS A 39 -1.24 -17.69 -6.44
C LYS A 39 -1.86 -17.67 -7.83
N GLY A 40 -1.92 -16.49 -8.47
CA GLY A 40 -2.56 -16.30 -9.75
C GLY A 40 -1.59 -16.12 -10.91
N LYS A 41 -2.14 -15.96 -12.11
CA LYS A 41 -1.36 -15.78 -13.35
C LYS A 41 -1.22 -14.31 -13.73
N ALA A 42 -2.05 -13.46 -13.14
CA ALA A 42 -2.15 -12.05 -13.46
C ALA A 42 -1.90 -11.17 -12.22
N SER A 43 -1.20 -11.67 -11.19
CA SER A 43 -0.99 -10.99 -9.91
C SER A 43 -0.43 -9.58 -10.07
N ARG A 44 0.69 -9.44 -10.79
CA ARG A 44 1.29 -8.15 -11.11
C ARG A 44 0.34 -7.23 -11.90
N ARG A 45 -0.41 -7.78 -12.87
CA ARG A 45 -1.39 -7.02 -13.65
C ARG A 45 -2.56 -6.54 -12.78
N LEU A 46 -3.00 -7.34 -11.80
CA LEU A 46 -4.00 -6.92 -10.82
C LEU A 46 -3.46 -5.75 -9.99
N ALA A 47 -2.23 -5.85 -9.48
CA ALA A 47 -1.62 -4.80 -8.67
C ALA A 47 -1.55 -3.48 -9.43
N GLU A 48 -1.02 -3.53 -10.66
CA GLU A 48 -0.97 -2.39 -11.58
C GLU A 48 -2.36 -1.81 -11.85
N HIS A 49 -3.32 -2.65 -12.26
CA HIS A 49 -4.66 -2.23 -12.62
C HIS A 49 -5.37 -1.56 -11.45
N TRP A 50 -5.31 -2.17 -10.26
CA TRP A 50 -5.95 -1.63 -9.08
C TRP A 50 -5.31 -0.30 -8.65
N ALA A 51 -3.98 -0.24 -8.57
CA ALA A 51 -3.26 0.97 -8.18
C ALA A 51 -3.57 2.16 -9.11
N LYS A 52 -3.43 1.94 -10.43
CA LYS A 52 -3.64 2.99 -11.44
C LYS A 52 -5.09 3.43 -11.50
N THR A 53 -6.02 2.48 -11.54
CA THR A 53 -7.45 2.79 -11.71
C THR A 53 -8.02 3.44 -10.47
N LEU A 54 -7.64 2.98 -9.27
CA LEU A 54 -8.06 3.59 -8.02
C LEU A 54 -7.53 5.01 -7.89
N LEU A 55 -6.23 5.23 -8.05
CA LEU A 55 -5.66 6.58 -7.98
C LEU A 55 -6.33 7.51 -9.00
N THR A 56 -6.37 7.11 -10.28
CA THR A 56 -6.89 7.96 -11.37
C THR A 56 -8.36 8.31 -11.18
N SER A 57 -9.16 7.39 -10.67
CA SER A 57 -10.59 7.63 -10.46
C SER A 57 -10.83 8.43 -9.18
N TYR A 58 -10.05 8.18 -8.12
CA TYR A 58 -10.13 8.90 -6.85
C TYR A 58 -9.81 10.39 -7.03
N ILE A 59 -8.72 10.73 -7.73
CA ILE A 59 -8.33 12.15 -7.93
C ILE A 59 -9.29 12.94 -8.82
N LYS A 60 -10.13 12.25 -9.61
CA LYS A 60 -11.17 12.87 -10.47
C LYS A 60 -12.51 12.97 -9.75
N GLN A 61 -12.64 12.34 -8.59
CA GLN A 61 -13.88 12.30 -7.83
C GLN A 61 -14.04 13.60 -7.04
N GLU A 62 -14.94 14.47 -7.47
CA GLU A 62 -15.15 15.76 -6.78
C GLU A 62 -16.05 15.60 -5.53
N HIS A 63 -17.06 14.72 -5.55
CA HIS A 63 -18.11 14.68 -4.51
C HIS A 63 -18.70 13.28 -4.20
N GLY A 64 -17.96 12.20 -4.42
CA GLY A 64 -18.47 10.85 -4.20
C GLY A 64 -17.84 10.12 -3.02
N SER A 65 -18.57 9.14 -2.47
CA SER A 65 -18.01 8.24 -1.45
C SER A 65 -16.92 7.35 -2.06
N VAL A 66 -15.77 7.25 -1.37
CA VAL A 66 -14.69 6.32 -1.72
C VAL A 66 -15.19 4.87 -1.79
N LEU A 67 -16.18 4.50 -0.96
CA LEU A 67 -16.78 3.18 -0.98
C LEU A 67 -17.52 2.89 -2.29
N THR A 68 -18.26 3.87 -2.82
CA THR A 68 -18.95 3.72 -4.11
C THR A 68 -17.93 3.56 -5.23
N LEU A 69 -16.87 4.40 -5.22
CA LEU A 69 -15.78 4.30 -6.18
C LEU A 69 -15.14 2.91 -6.17
N LEU A 70 -14.79 2.40 -4.98
CA LEU A 70 -14.18 1.08 -4.83
C LEU A 70 -15.08 -0.04 -5.34
N LYS A 71 -16.40 0.05 -5.14
CA LYS A 71 -17.37 -0.92 -5.70
C LYS A 71 -17.41 -0.86 -7.22
N ASP A 72 -17.34 0.32 -7.80
CA ASP A 72 -17.36 0.48 -9.26
C ASP A 72 -16.08 -0.07 -9.91
N ILE A 73 -14.91 0.21 -9.32
CA ILE A 73 -13.65 -0.37 -9.78
C ILE A 73 -13.64 -1.88 -9.56
N HIS A 74 -14.14 -2.38 -8.42
CA HIS A 74 -14.19 -3.82 -8.11
C HIS A 74 -14.98 -4.62 -9.14
N ARG A 75 -16.08 -4.07 -9.67
CA ARG A 75 -16.87 -4.72 -10.73
C ARG A 75 -16.07 -4.97 -12.01
N THR A 76 -15.02 -4.18 -12.26
CA THR A 76 -14.13 -4.38 -13.40
C THR A 76 -13.18 -5.57 -13.24
N LEU A 77 -13.08 -6.16 -12.04
CA LEU A 77 -12.09 -7.21 -11.78
C LEU A 77 -12.51 -8.60 -12.27
N ILE A 78 -13.82 -8.86 -12.39
CA ILE A 78 -14.36 -10.20 -12.67
C ILE A 78 -13.83 -10.80 -13.99
N PRO A 79 -13.78 -10.08 -15.13
CA PRO A 79 -13.37 -10.67 -16.40
C PRO A 79 -11.93 -11.18 -16.39
N ASP A 80 -11.01 -10.45 -15.75
CA ASP A 80 -9.57 -10.64 -15.92
C ASP A 80 -8.84 -11.17 -14.66
N TYR A 81 -9.44 -11.04 -13.47
CA TYR A 81 -8.73 -11.24 -12.19
C TYR A 81 -9.47 -12.17 -11.22
N LEU A 82 -10.29 -13.10 -11.74
CA LEU A 82 -11.18 -13.97 -10.95
C LEU A 82 -10.47 -14.83 -9.88
N THR A 83 -9.21 -15.20 -10.14
CA THR A 83 -8.37 -16.04 -9.26
C THR A 83 -7.33 -15.24 -8.48
N GLU A 84 -7.21 -13.95 -8.77
CA GLU A 84 -6.19 -13.09 -8.20
C GLU A 84 -6.65 -12.53 -6.86
N SER A 85 -5.68 -12.19 -6.00
CA SER A 85 -5.95 -11.54 -4.73
C SER A 85 -4.83 -10.60 -4.33
N ALA A 86 -5.18 -9.51 -3.65
CA ALA A 86 -4.22 -8.49 -3.25
C ALA A 86 -4.60 -7.81 -1.93
N SER A 87 -3.58 -7.31 -1.25
CA SER A 87 -3.68 -6.27 -0.22
C SER A 87 -3.49 -4.90 -0.89
N TYR A 88 -4.15 -3.86 -0.38
CA TYR A 88 -3.93 -2.50 -0.85
C TYR A 88 -4.11 -1.47 0.26
N THR A 89 -3.48 -0.32 0.07
CA THR A 89 -3.71 0.88 0.88
C THR A 89 -3.71 2.12 0.00
N LEU A 90 -4.81 2.86 0.02
CA LEU A 90 -4.93 4.22 -0.49
C LEU A 90 -4.65 5.17 0.68
N ILE A 91 -3.81 6.17 0.45
CA ILE A 91 -3.64 7.32 1.34
C ILE A 91 -3.93 8.61 0.58
N ASP A 92 -4.55 9.55 1.27
CA ASP A 92 -4.79 10.90 0.77
C ASP A 92 -4.50 11.90 1.88
N ILE A 93 -3.53 12.78 1.65
CA ILE A 93 -2.98 13.65 2.70
C ILE A 93 -2.98 15.11 2.27
N ASP A 94 -3.30 15.97 3.24
CA ASP A 94 -3.11 17.42 3.18
C ASP A 94 -1.80 17.77 3.89
N LEU A 95 -0.85 18.27 3.12
CA LEU A 95 0.49 18.62 3.59
C LEU A 95 0.51 19.87 4.48
N LYS A 96 -0.45 20.77 4.30
CA LYS A 96 -0.56 22.02 5.06
C LYS A 96 -1.07 21.72 6.46
N ASP A 97 -2.12 20.92 6.56
CA ASP A 97 -2.76 20.57 7.83
C ASP A 97 -2.07 19.38 8.53
N ARG A 98 -1.19 18.67 7.81
CA ARG A 98 -0.50 17.45 8.27
C ARG A 98 -1.48 16.40 8.77
N SER A 99 -2.55 16.22 8.01
CA SER A 99 -3.59 15.25 8.27
C SER A 99 -3.95 14.53 6.98
N GLY A 100 -4.49 13.33 7.12
CA GLY A 100 -4.95 12.58 5.97
C GLY A 100 -5.84 11.43 6.37
N GLU A 101 -6.23 10.70 5.34
CA GLU A 101 -7.05 9.52 5.43
C GLU A 101 -6.32 8.34 4.79
N ILE A 102 -6.55 7.17 5.35
CA ILE A 102 -6.15 5.88 4.81
C ILE A 102 -7.40 5.02 4.56
N VAL A 103 -7.45 4.36 3.41
CA VAL A 103 -8.45 3.35 3.05
C VAL A 103 -7.74 2.07 2.64
N TYR A 104 -7.99 0.96 3.34
CA TYR A 104 -7.17 -0.24 3.15
C TYR A 104 -7.93 -1.56 3.29
N VAL A 105 -7.40 -2.58 2.60
CA VAL A 105 -7.78 -3.99 2.76
C VAL A 105 -6.52 -4.84 2.69
N GLY A 106 -6.30 -5.68 3.70
CA GLY A 106 -5.21 -6.63 3.72
C GLY A 106 -4.17 -6.14 4.70
N ASP A 107 -2.90 -6.26 4.34
CA ASP A 107 -1.79 -6.11 5.27
C ASP A 107 -0.70 -5.15 4.79
N CYS A 108 -0.96 -4.34 3.76
CA CYS A 108 -0.18 -3.14 3.52
C CYS A 108 -0.35 -2.16 4.70
N ARG A 109 0.74 -1.47 5.08
CA ARG A 109 0.74 -0.57 6.25
C ARG A 109 1.24 0.82 5.92
N LEU A 110 0.66 1.79 6.61
CA LEU A 110 1.14 3.15 6.75
C LEU A 110 1.78 3.31 8.13
N GLY A 111 3.00 3.83 8.17
CA GLY A 111 3.72 4.21 9.38
C GLY A 111 4.18 5.66 9.36
N LYS A 112 4.35 6.23 10.55
CA LYS A 112 4.99 7.54 10.78
C LYS A 112 6.32 7.30 11.47
N SER A 113 7.40 7.79 10.89
CA SER A 113 8.76 7.57 11.40
C SER A 113 9.41 8.88 11.81
N ASN A 114 10.03 8.88 12.99
CA ASN A 114 10.82 9.99 13.53
C ASN A 114 12.32 9.65 13.64
N HIS A 115 12.85 8.86 12.70
CA HIS A 115 14.23 8.34 12.64
C HIS A 115 14.58 7.27 13.68
N CYS A 116 13.85 7.18 14.81
CA CYS A 116 14.14 6.19 15.85
C CYS A 116 13.17 5.01 15.85
N ASN A 117 11.88 5.24 15.58
CA ASN A 117 10.84 4.22 15.58
C ASN A 117 9.77 4.51 14.52
N ILE A 118 9.08 3.45 14.09
CA ILE A 118 7.90 3.55 13.22
C ILE A 118 6.65 3.37 14.08
N ASN A 119 5.80 4.40 14.10
CA ASN A 119 4.47 4.35 14.69
C ASN A 119 3.46 3.99 13.59
N TRP A 120 2.94 2.76 13.62
CA TRP A 120 1.99 2.29 12.63
C TRP A 120 0.60 2.93 12.81
N VAL A 121 0.00 3.32 11.68
CA VAL A 121 -1.30 3.99 11.64
C VAL A 121 -2.45 2.98 11.55
N ASN A 122 -2.28 1.92 10.76
CA ASN A 122 -3.28 0.87 10.59
C ASN A 122 -2.75 -0.49 11.05
N GLU A 123 -3.68 -1.31 11.54
CA GLU A 123 -3.42 -2.71 11.85
C GLU A 123 -3.73 -3.60 10.64
N PRO A 124 -2.83 -4.52 10.26
CA PRO A 124 -3.06 -5.41 9.13
C PRO A 124 -4.22 -6.38 9.42
N HIS A 125 -4.95 -6.75 8.37
CA HIS A 125 -6.04 -7.72 8.43
C HIS A 125 -5.53 -9.17 8.42
N ILE A 126 -4.75 -9.54 9.44
CA ILE A 126 -4.19 -10.88 9.64
C ILE A 126 -4.92 -11.65 10.75
N MET A 127 -4.79 -12.97 10.75
CA MET A 127 -5.47 -13.86 11.71
C MET A 127 -5.10 -13.54 13.16
N VAL A 128 -3.81 -13.36 13.47
CA VAL A 128 -3.34 -13.10 14.85
C VAL A 128 -3.83 -11.76 15.41
N ASN A 129 -4.05 -10.76 14.56
CA ASN A 129 -4.65 -9.48 14.97
C ASN A 129 -6.17 -9.59 15.18
N THR A 130 -6.81 -10.54 14.51
CA THR A 130 -8.27 -10.76 14.61
C THR A 130 -8.60 -11.70 15.78
N PHE A 131 -7.72 -12.65 16.06
CA PHE A 131 -7.84 -13.68 17.09
C PHE A 131 -6.52 -13.73 17.90
N PRO A 132 -6.36 -12.85 18.90
CA PRO A 132 -5.12 -12.72 19.68
C PRO A 132 -4.71 -13.99 20.45
N GLU A 133 -5.62 -14.94 20.61
CA GLU A 133 -5.36 -16.26 21.17
C GLU A 133 -4.56 -17.20 20.24
N LEU A 134 -4.46 -16.88 18.96
CA LEU A 134 -3.68 -17.65 17.98
C LEU A 134 -2.20 -17.29 18.06
N ASP A 135 -1.35 -18.28 17.78
CA ASP A 135 0.09 -18.08 17.74
C ASP A 135 0.57 -17.42 16.43
N GLU A 136 1.80 -16.91 16.44
CA GLU A 136 2.42 -16.19 15.32
C GLU A 136 2.56 -17.01 14.03
N SER A 137 2.44 -18.35 14.06
CA SER A 137 2.44 -19.16 12.83
C SER A 137 1.23 -18.86 11.94
N TYR A 138 0.19 -18.23 12.49
CA TYR A 138 -0.98 -17.78 11.74
C TYR A 138 -0.85 -16.37 11.15
N ALA A 139 0.26 -15.65 11.40
CA ALA A 139 0.43 -14.26 10.97
C ALA A 139 0.42 -14.08 9.44
N CYS A 140 0.71 -15.14 8.67
CA CYS A 140 0.68 -15.13 7.20
C CYS A 140 -0.74 -15.26 6.60
N PHE A 141 -1.77 -15.48 7.41
CA PHE A 141 -3.14 -15.64 6.93
C PHE A 141 -3.93 -14.34 7.03
N LEU A 142 -4.44 -13.87 5.89
CA LEU A 142 -5.28 -12.68 5.81
C LEU A 142 -6.75 -13.00 6.11
N THR A 143 -7.38 -12.19 6.96
CA THR A 143 -8.83 -12.23 7.24
C THR A 143 -9.63 -11.38 6.25
N ARG A 144 -8.99 -10.40 5.61
CA ARG A 144 -9.58 -9.56 4.56
C ARG A 144 -8.59 -9.36 3.43
N VAL A 145 -9.07 -9.46 2.21
CA VAL A 145 -8.25 -9.36 0.99
C VAL A 145 -9.11 -8.90 -0.18
N LEU A 146 -8.54 -8.15 -1.12
CA LEU A 146 -9.18 -7.84 -2.38
C LEU A 146 -9.29 -9.11 -3.23
N LYS A 147 -10.50 -9.45 -3.67
CA LYS A 147 -10.77 -10.55 -4.59
C LYS A 147 -11.88 -10.14 -5.56
N ALA A 148 -11.77 -10.49 -6.84
CA ALA A 148 -12.80 -10.16 -7.83
C ALA A 148 -14.19 -10.76 -7.49
N ARG A 149 -14.23 -11.97 -6.90
CA ARG A 149 -15.47 -12.72 -6.63
C ARG A 149 -16.38 -12.09 -5.57
N ARG A 150 -15.79 -11.36 -4.61
CA ARG A 150 -16.51 -10.80 -3.47
C ARG A 150 -15.88 -9.49 -3.07
N PHE A 151 -16.71 -8.45 -3.04
CA PHE A 151 -16.29 -7.16 -2.51
C PHE A 151 -16.00 -7.29 -1.01
N THR A 152 -14.82 -6.84 -0.61
CA THR A 152 -14.39 -6.77 0.79
C THR A 152 -14.49 -5.31 1.22
N LEU A 153 -15.23 -5.04 2.31
CA LEU A 153 -15.34 -3.69 2.85
C LEU A 153 -13.96 -3.23 3.36
N PRO A 154 -13.46 -2.06 2.92
CA PRO A 154 -12.22 -1.50 3.44
C PRO A 154 -12.44 -0.91 4.84
N ASP A 155 -11.36 -0.83 5.60
CA ASP A 155 -11.31 0.04 6.77
C ASP A 155 -10.81 1.42 6.35
N GLN A 156 -11.30 2.44 7.04
CA GLN A 156 -11.03 3.86 6.78
C GLN A 156 -10.62 4.54 8.09
N LEU A 157 -9.44 5.16 8.12
CA LEU A 157 -8.93 5.82 9.32
C LEU A 157 -8.42 7.22 8.97
N ASN A 158 -8.66 8.17 9.87
CA ASN A 158 -8.02 9.47 9.82
C ASN A 158 -6.74 9.43 10.65
N PHE A 159 -5.72 10.15 10.20
CA PHE A 159 -4.47 10.28 10.94
C PHE A 159 -3.89 11.67 10.77
N SER A 160 -2.94 11.99 11.64
CA SER A 160 -2.10 13.17 11.54
C SER A 160 -0.66 12.81 11.85
N TRP A 161 0.26 13.65 11.38
CA TRP A 161 1.69 13.52 11.62
C TRP A 161 2.30 14.85 12.05
N HIS A 162 3.48 14.77 12.65
CA HIS A 162 4.23 15.92 13.13
C HIS A 162 5.23 16.39 12.10
N HIS A 163 5.62 17.66 12.21
CA HIS A 163 6.67 18.23 11.36
C HIS A 163 7.98 17.45 11.54
N GLY A 164 8.64 17.12 10.42
CA GLY A 164 9.85 16.30 10.37
C GLY A 164 9.61 14.80 10.40
N GLU A 165 8.37 14.33 10.58
CA GLU A 165 8.05 12.90 10.44
C GLU A 165 8.03 12.48 8.97
N VAL A 166 8.52 11.27 8.73
CA VAL A 166 8.49 10.60 7.44
C VAL A 166 7.28 9.68 7.40
N LEU A 167 6.53 9.73 6.31
CA LEU A 167 5.45 8.78 6.06
C LEU A 167 5.98 7.60 5.26
N LEU A 168 5.67 6.39 5.72
CA LEU A 168 6.14 5.14 5.14
C LEU A 168 4.95 4.27 4.79
N LEU A 169 4.76 4.00 3.50
CA LEU A 169 3.72 3.09 3.00
C LEU A 169 4.39 1.83 2.46
N CYS A 170 4.02 0.65 2.95
CA CYS A 170 4.80 -0.56 2.66
C CYS A 170 3.96 -1.84 2.62
N THR A 171 4.52 -2.88 1.98
CA THR A 171 3.99 -4.25 1.89
C THR A 171 4.48 -5.11 3.05
N ASP A 172 3.95 -6.33 3.20
CA ASP A 172 4.27 -7.18 4.36
C ASP A 172 5.72 -7.66 4.39
N GLY A 173 6.36 -7.80 3.22
CA GLY A 173 7.79 -8.05 3.09
C GLY A 173 8.68 -7.00 3.76
N TYR A 174 8.19 -5.76 3.91
CA TYR A 174 8.93 -4.70 4.61
C TYR A 174 8.75 -4.74 6.13
N TRP A 175 7.50 -4.79 6.62
CA TRP A 175 7.22 -4.56 8.04
C TRP A 175 7.18 -5.83 8.87
N ARG A 176 6.95 -7.00 8.26
CA ARG A 176 6.88 -8.25 9.01
C ARG A 176 8.29 -8.74 9.33
N PRO A 177 8.61 -8.98 10.62
CA PRO A 177 9.87 -9.60 10.99
C PRO A 177 9.93 -11.02 10.40
N HIS A 178 10.96 -11.34 9.63
CA HIS A 178 11.23 -12.72 9.24
C HIS A 178 12.00 -13.40 10.37
N SER A 179 11.61 -14.64 10.70
CA SER A 179 12.20 -15.46 11.76
C SER A 179 13.65 -15.88 11.49
N ASP A 180 14.14 -15.68 10.26
CA ASP A 180 15.51 -16.00 9.89
C ASP A 180 16.39 -14.78 10.14
N ASN A 181 17.42 -14.93 10.98
CA ASN A 181 18.39 -13.95 11.45
C ASN A 181 19.22 -13.22 10.35
N GLN A 182 18.64 -12.93 9.19
CA GLN A 182 19.23 -12.08 8.16
C GLN A 182 18.74 -10.65 8.46
N GLY A 183 19.68 -9.76 8.82
CA GLY A 183 19.36 -8.38 9.18
C GLY A 183 18.65 -7.59 8.07
N LEU A 184 18.46 -6.29 8.31
CA LEU A 184 17.69 -5.27 7.55
C LEU A 184 17.85 -5.18 6.00
N ASN A 185 18.66 -6.04 5.36
CA ASN A 185 18.70 -6.20 3.91
C ASN A 185 17.74 -7.31 3.48
N HIS A 186 16.45 -6.98 3.47
CA HIS A 186 15.42 -7.82 2.88
C HIS A 186 15.48 -7.69 1.35
N ASP A 187 15.61 -8.82 0.67
CA ASP A 187 15.61 -8.89 -0.79
C ASP A 187 14.18 -8.86 -1.36
N ASP A 188 13.16 -9.14 -0.53
CA ASP A 188 11.73 -9.01 -0.82
C ASP A 188 11.09 -7.92 0.05
N ALA A 189 11.06 -6.69 -0.43
CA ALA A 189 10.45 -5.59 0.30
C ALA A 189 10.09 -4.43 -0.62
N SER A 190 8.88 -3.91 -0.44
CA SER A 190 8.41 -2.73 -1.15
C SER A 190 7.94 -1.65 -0.20
N ALA A 191 8.50 -0.45 -0.34
CA ALA A 191 8.23 0.68 0.50
C ALA A 191 8.30 2.00 -0.27
N LEU A 192 7.26 2.81 -0.07
CA LEU A 192 7.19 4.20 -0.48
C LEU A 192 7.45 5.07 0.74
N GLU A 193 8.56 5.78 0.71
CA GLU A 193 8.93 6.76 1.71
C GLU A 193 8.61 8.16 1.21
N VAL A 194 7.89 8.94 2.02
CA VAL A 194 7.53 10.32 1.72
C VAL A 194 8.06 11.19 2.85
N ARG A 195 8.91 12.16 2.50
CA ARG A 195 9.36 13.24 3.37
C ARG A 195 8.63 14.53 2.96
N PRO A 196 7.50 14.87 3.61
CA PRO A 196 6.69 16.03 3.23
C PRO A 196 7.49 17.33 3.30
N ASP A 197 8.25 17.51 4.38
CA ASP A 197 8.93 18.76 4.73
C ASP A 197 10.26 19.01 4.00
N ALA A 198 10.65 18.14 3.06
CA ALA A 198 11.88 18.37 2.28
C ALA A 198 11.75 19.65 1.43
N PRO A 199 12.80 20.48 1.31
CA PRO A 199 12.72 21.79 0.67
C PRO A 199 12.39 21.70 -0.83
N ASP A 200 12.96 20.71 -1.52
CA ASP A 200 12.78 20.51 -2.96
C ASP A 200 11.83 19.35 -3.25
N PHE A 201 11.20 19.38 -4.42
CA PHE A 201 10.50 18.20 -4.95
C PHE A 201 11.50 17.25 -5.59
N THR A 202 11.61 16.03 -5.05
CA THR A 202 12.45 14.97 -5.60
C THR A 202 11.69 13.65 -5.60
N LEU A 203 11.85 12.89 -6.68
CA LEU A 203 11.27 11.57 -6.83
C LEU A 203 12.37 10.59 -7.24
N THR A 204 12.59 9.57 -6.42
CA THR A 204 13.54 8.48 -6.69
C THR A 204 12.80 7.16 -6.76
N VAL A 205 13.19 6.32 -7.71
CA VAL A 205 12.63 4.99 -7.95
C VAL A 205 13.78 4.01 -8.04
N ASP A 206 13.86 3.10 -7.08
CA ASP A 206 14.81 1.99 -7.01
C ASP A 206 14.00 0.68 -7.00
N SER A 207 13.70 0.17 -8.20
CA SER A 207 12.90 -1.03 -8.37
C SER A 207 13.53 -1.99 -9.37
N ASP A 208 13.40 -3.29 -9.09
CA ASP A 208 13.83 -4.35 -9.98
C ASP A 208 12.87 -4.62 -11.15
N CYS A 209 11.73 -3.91 -11.18
CA CYS A 209 10.78 -3.97 -12.28
C CYS A 209 10.01 -2.65 -12.46
N ASP A 210 9.28 -2.54 -13.58
CA ASP A 210 8.34 -1.45 -13.79
C ASP A 210 7.06 -1.66 -12.94
N ASN A 211 7.08 -1.15 -11.72
CA ASN A 211 5.98 -1.23 -10.77
C ASN A 211 5.63 0.09 -10.07
N PHE A 212 5.87 1.18 -10.78
CA PHE A 212 5.66 2.53 -10.28
C PHE A 212 4.81 3.31 -11.27
N TYR A 213 3.94 4.20 -10.79
CA TYR A 213 3.14 5.09 -11.63
C TYR A 213 3.02 6.46 -10.96
N PHE A 214 3.35 7.52 -11.70
CA PHE A 214 3.22 8.90 -11.22
C PHE A 214 2.30 9.69 -12.14
N ILE A 215 1.28 10.32 -11.55
CA ILE A 215 0.39 11.27 -12.23
C ILE A 215 0.90 12.69 -11.92
N THR A 216 1.19 13.43 -12.98
CA THR A 216 1.42 14.88 -12.94
C THR A 216 0.11 15.65 -12.81
#